data_AF-A0A9D3BK82-F1
#
_entry.id   AF-A0A9D3BK82-F1
#
_cell.length_a   1.000
_cell.length_b   1.000
_cell.length_c   1.000
_cell.angle_alpha   90.00
_cell.angle_beta   90.00
_cell.angle_gamma   90.00
#
_symmetry.space_group_name_H-M   'P 1'
#
loop_
_entity.id
_entity.type
_entity.pdbx_description
1 polymer ?
#
loop_
_entity_poly.entity_id
_entity_poly.type
_entity_poly.pdbx_seq_one_letter_code
_entity_poly.pdbx_strand_id
1 'polypeptide(L)'
;MSALKKQRSPGTLSSASLKRRFLRRKRRVAPGAQKDADSELCRCSIVPLSGCSRTVRRILTACTLSLLALFGSVSVDLSSNFDLLHATEAAYDELTSCRTITILHLVSKLQQIRHLLAKDMNNETLETSFAALDHPCGDVENHCDGRGLPCSTSGSCQETTGTIRELLNASLDANSRGLALTEAIQRLLTIWGSVEDSLVKAKQNSNWRDVLSARVLLTFIELNHQLMFSHLMVPPSGFQLRWTHTLSYLSFSRLMAERLDDCWLENVEVQMNSSLEAQDPRVFDMSRWQMSRTGSGLLSGSGPGLRVLTNTQRCLFSRASSALWLASRSLSSSLSVRICLLAVACLIYPVGMFSFKQMTEWIQNYAQSLKEKTEDLKRQRQLAEDLLHQMLPKSVAKQLRKHKHVEAESYEKVRWKKLGPSGRSSEVRD
;
A
#
# COMPACT_ATOMS: atom_id res chain seq x y z
N MET A 1 -30.41 44.17 12.29
CA MET A 1 -31.74 43.62 11.95
C MET A 1 -31.60 42.09 11.89
N SER A 2 -31.77 41.31 12.98
CA SER A 2 -33.02 40.70 13.49
C SER A 2 -33.82 39.97 12.39
N ALA A 3 -34.20 38.69 12.42
CA ALA A 3 -34.42 37.64 13.44
C ALA A 3 -34.41 36.25 12.74
N LEU A 4 -33.85 35.15 13.26
CA LEU A 4 -34.31 34.17 14.29
C LEU A 4 -35.48 33.22 13.88
N LYS A 5 -35.18 31.92 13.65
CA LYS A 5 -35.90 30.66 14.06
C LYS A 5 -35.42 29.46 13.21
N LYS A 6 -35.39 28.18 13.60
CA LYS A 6 -35.33 27.41 14.86
C LYS A 6 -35.25 25.91 14.50
N GLN A 7 -34.28 25.20 15.08
CA GLN A 7 -34.16 23.75 15.38
C GLN A 7 -35.24 22.73 14.95
N ARG A 8 -34.78 21.53 14.52
CA ARG A 8 -35.01 20.25 15.27
C ARG A 8 -34.22 19.05 14.74
N SER A 9 -33.59 18.34 15.67
CA SER A 9 -33.17 16.93 15.63
C SER A 9 -34.05 16.11 16.60
N PRO A 10 -34.14 14.78 16.40
CA PRO A 10 -34.18 13.82 17.52
C PRO A 10 -33.25 12.61 17.21
N GLY A 11 -32.64 11.88 18.13
CA GLY A 11 -33.04 11.55 19.50
C GLY A 11 -33.15 10.02 19.62
N THR A 12 -32.17 9.39 20.25
CA THR A 12 -32.05 7.97 20.65
C THR A 12 -33.13 7.56 21.65
N LEU A 13 -33.60 6.29 21.64
CA LEU A 13 -33.71 5.39 22.82
C LEU A 13 -34.55 4.10 22.58
N SER A 14 -34.00 3.00 23.11
CA SER A 14 -34.64 1.91 23.88
C SER A 14 -35.52 0.81 23.26
N SER A 15 -34.93 -0.39 23.23
CA SER A 15 -35.31 -1.61 23.98
C SER A 15 -36.80 -2.01 24.11
N ALA A 16 -37.13 -3.20 23.59
CA ALA A 16 -38.22 -4.02 24.09
C ALA A 16 -37.79 -5.50 24.21
N SER A 17 -37.84 -5.99 25.45
CA SER A 17 -37.68 -7.36 25.87
C SER A 17 -38.90 -8.22 25.51
N LEU A 18 -38.70 -9.47 25.09
CA LEU A 18 -39.72 -10.51 25.21
C LEU A 18 -39.11 -11.79 25.79
N LYS A 19 -39.74 -12.23 26.89
CA LYS A 19 -39.35 -13.29 27.80
C LYS A 19 -40.49 -14.32 27.82
N ARG A 20 -40.11 -15.60 27.98
CA ARG A 20 -40.91 -16.81 28.30
C ARG A 20 -41.25 -17.71 27.10
N ARG A 21 -41.33 -19.05 27.22
CA ARG A 21 -40.72 -20.11 28.07
C ARG A 21 -41.45 -21.42 27.66
N PHE A 22 -40.75 -22.56 27.80
CA PHE A 22 -41.23 -23.97 27.73
C PHE A 22 -41.55 -24.49 26.31
N LEU A 23 -41.11 -25.67 25.88
CA LEU A 23 -41.23 -26.98 26.54
C LEU A 23 -40.06 -27.93 26.25
N ARG A 24 -39.68 -28.69 27.29
CA ARG A 24 -38.88 -29.92 27.22
C ARG A 24 -39.64 -31.01 26.46
N ARG A 25 -38.98 -31.75 25.57
CA ARG A 25 -39.24 -33.18 25.38
C ARG A 25 -37.98 -33.94 24.97
N LYS A 26 -37.54 -34.80 25.88
CA LYS A 26 -36.56 -35.87 25.66
C LYS A 26 -37.22 -36.97 24.82
N ARG A 27 -36.53 -37.50 23.81
CA ARG A 27 -36.63 -38.92 23.45
C ARG A 27 -35.27 -39.41 22.96
N ARG A 28 -34.72 -40.39 23.67
CA ARG A 28 -33.60 -41.23 23.24
C ARG A 28 -34.17 -42.33 22.34
N VAL A 29 -33.56 -42.56 21.18
CA VAL A 29 -33.53 -43.86 20.49
C VAL A 29 -32.18 -43.95 19.75
N ALA A 30 -31.46 -45.03 20.02
CA ALA A 30 -30.47 -45.70 19.17
C ALA A 30 -30.87 -47.21 19.24
N PRO A 31 -30.37 -48.14 18.39
CA PRO A 31 -29.17 -48.07 17.53
C PRO A 31 -29.34 -48.73 16.13
N GLY A 32 -28.28 -48.67 15.30
CA GLY A 32 -28.12 -49.48 14.08
C GLY A 32 -26.68 -49.36 13.58
N ALA A 33 -26.01 -50.51 13.44
CA ALA A 33 -24.57 -50.67 13.17
C ALA A 33 -24.34 -51.32 11.78
N GLN A 34 -23.24 -50.96 11.11
CA GLN A 34 -22.43 -51.79 10.17
C GLN A 34 -21.21 -50.94 9.73
N LYS A 35 -19.98 -51.19 10.23
CA LYS A 35 -18.82 -51.89 9.59
C LYS A 35 -18.44 -51.40 8.19
N ASP A 36 -17.19 -51.31 7.74
CA ASP A 36 -15.81 -51.39 8.27
C ASP A 36 -14.91 -50.96 7.09
N ALA A 37 -13.71 -50.41 7.35
CA ALA A 37 -12.44 -50.58 6.61
C ALA A 37 -11.50 -49.36 6.74
N ASP A 38 -10.70 -49.40 7.81
CA ASP A 38 -9.24 -49.33 7.83
C ASP A 38 -8.49 -48.29 6.98
N SER A 39 -8.02 -47.24 7.68
CA SER A 39 -6.66 -46.76 7.49
C SER A 39 -6.13 -46.26 8.85
N GLU A 40 -5.42 -47.14 9.55
CA GLU A 40 -4.64 -46.80 10.74
C GLU A 40 -3.28 -46.23 10.31
N LEU A 41 -2.97 -44.99 10.68
CA LEU A 41 -1.75 -44.68 11.42
C LEU A 41 -1.79 -43.23 11.94
N CYS A 42 -1.12 -43.01 13.08
CA CYS A 42 -0.99 -41.74 13.82
C CYS A 42 -2.13 -41.37 14.78
N ARG A 43 -2.47 -42.30 15.68
CA ARG A 43 -2.98 -41.94 17.01
C ARG A 43 -1.82 -41.46 17.89
N CYS A 44 -1.64 -40.15 18.00
CA CYS A 44 -1.05 -39.58 19.21
C CYS A 44 -2.11 -39.62 20.32
N SER A 45 -1.95 -40.56 21.25
CA SER A 45 -2.80 -40.74 22.42
C SER A 45 -2.72 -39.52 23.35
N ILE A 46 -3.65 -38.58 23.19
CA ILE A 46 -3.92 -37.54 24.19
C ILE A 46 -4.93 -38.12 25.19
N VAL A 47 -4.44 -38.43 26.39
CA VAL A 47 -5.27 -38.76 27.56
C VAL A 47 -6.27 -37.62 27.82
N PRO A 48 -7.58 -37.88 28.00
CA PRO A 48 -8.55 -36.81 28.16
C PRO A 48 -8.66 -36.43 29.64
N LEU A 49 -7.95 -35.38 30.07
CA LEU A 49 -8.37 -34.63 31.26
C LEU A 49 -9.40 -33.58 30.84
N SER A 50 -10.65 -33.93 31.15
CA SER A 50 -11.90 -33.26 30.81
C SER A 50 -11.96 -31.80 31.28
N GLY A 51 -12.27 -30.88 30.36
CA GLY A 51 -12.89 -29.59 30.67
C GLY A 51 -12.12 -28.34 30.21
N CYS A 52 -10.83 -28.22 30.52
CA CYS A 52 -10.15 -26.93 30.44
C CYS A 52 -9.47 -26.64 29.08
N SER A 53 -9.04 -27.66 28.32
CA SER A 53 -8.25 -27.43 27.09
C SER A 53 -9.08 -27.13 25.83
N ARG A 54 -10.34 -27.58 25.76
CA ARG A 54 -11.21 -27.38 24.58
C ARG A 54 -11.66 -25.94 24.43
N THR A 55 -11.94 -25.25 25.52
CA THR A 55 -12.28 -23.82 25.53
C THR A 55 -11.09 -22.96 25.16
N VAL A 56 -9.91 -23.23 25.73
CA VAL A 56 -8.66 -22.54 25.38
C VAL A 56 -8.32 -22.75 23.89
N ARG A 57 -8.43 -23.99 23.38
CA ARG A 57 -8.18 -24.27 21.96
C ARG A 57 -9.19 -23.55 21.04
N ARG A 58 -10.46 -23.41 21.44
CA ARG A 58 -11.47 -22.66 20.67
C ARG A 58 -11.20 -21.16 20.66
N ILE A 59 -10.82 -20.58 21.80
CA ILE A 59 -10.45 -19.17 21.91
C ILE A 59 -9.21 -18.90 21.06
N LEU A 60 -8.20 -19.77 21.16
CA LEU A 60 -6.99 -19.72 20.35
C LEU A 60 -7.31 -19.72 18.84
N THR A 61 -8.14 -20.67 18.39
CA THR A 61 -8.53 -20.75 16.97
C THR A 61 -9.32 -19.53 16.50
N ALA A 62 -10.18 -18.97 17.36
CA ALA A 62 -10.93 -17.76 17.03
C ALA A 62 -9.99 -16.54 16.91
N CYS A 63 -9.02 -16.42 17.81
CA CYS A 63 -8.00 -15.37 17.76
C CYS A 63 -7.11 -15.50 16.51
N THR A 64 -6.66 -16.72 16.17
CA THR A 64 -5.84 -16.93 14.95
C THR A 64 -6.62 -16.59 13.68
N LEU A 65 -7.91 -16.96 13.61
CA LEU A 65 -8.74 -16.67 12.42
C LEU A 65 -9.01 -15.17 12.28
N SER A 66 -9.28 -14.48 13.39
CA SER A 66 -9.48 -13.02 13.40
C SER A 66 -8.22 -12.28 12.95
N LEU A 67 -7.05 -12.75 13.41
CA LEU A 67 -5.75 -12.22 13.02
C LEU A 67 -5.50 -12.41 11.52
N LEU A 68 -5.73 -13.61 10.98
CA LEU A 68 -5.57 -13.91 9.55
C LEU A 68 -6.49 -13.07 8.67
N ALA A 69 -7.75 -12.85 9.09
CA ALA A 69 -8.67 -11.98 8.37
C ALA A 69 -8.18 -10.52 8.34
N LEU A 70 -7.62 -10.04 9.45
CA LEU A 70 -7.06 -8.69 9.56
C LEU A 70 -5.81 -8.54 8.69
N PHE A 71 -4.92 -9.54 8.66
CA PHE A 71 -3.79 -9.58 7.73
C PHE A 71 -4.23 -9.58 6.28
N GLY A 72 -5.27 -10.35 5.93
CA GLY A 72 -5.79 -10.39 4.56
C GLY A 72 -6.26 -9.01 4.10
N SER A 73 -7.05 -8.32 4.93
CA SER A 73 -7.53 -6.98 4.61
C SER A 73 -6.40 -5.95 4.50
N VAL A 74 -5.44 -5.97 5.42
CA VAL A 74 -4.34 -5.00 5.44
C VAL A 74 -3.35 -5.25 4.31
N SER A 75 -3.12 -6.51 3.92
CA SER A 75 -2.20 -6.86 2.84
C SER A 75 -2.70 -6.36 1.47
N VAL A 76 -4.00 -6.48 1.20
CA VAL A 76 -4.61 -5.97 -0.04
C VAL A 76 -4.58 -4.44 -0.10
N ASP A 77 -4.84 -3.78 1.03
CA ASP A 77 -4.76 -2.32 1.12
C ASP A 77 -3.30 -1.85 0.93
N LEU A 78 -2.33 -2.49 1.60
CA LEU A 78 -0.90 -2.22 1.42
C LEU A 78 -0.46 -2.39 -0.03
N SER A 79 -0.82 -3.50 -0.68
CA SER A 79 -0.41 -3.75 -2.07
C SER A 79 -0.91 -2.65 -3.00
N SER A 80 -2.17 -2.25 -2.88
CA SER A 80 -2.73 -1.17 -3.70
C SER A 80 -2.05 0.18 -3.46
N ASN A 81 -1.64 0.48 -2.22
CA ASN A 81 -0.91 1.69 -1.90
C ASN A 81 0.55 1.64 -2.39
N PHE A 82 1.19 0.46 -2.38
CA PHE A 82 2.51 0.26 -3.00
C PHE A 82 2.45 0.43 -4.51
N ASP A 83 1.44 -0.14 -5.18
CA ASP A 83 1.24 0.04 -6.62
C ASP A 83 1.05 1.53 -6.96
N LEU A 84 0.25 2.25 -6.15
CA LEU A 84 0.07 3.69 -6.29
C LEU A 84 1.38 4.45 -6.07
N LEU A 85 2.14 4.12 -5.02
CA LEU A 85 3.45 4.73 -4.73
C LEU A 85 4.42 4.51 -5.90
N HIS A 86 4.62 3.27 -6.34
CA HIS A 86 5.51 2.96 -7.45
C HIS A 86 5.11 3.67 -8.74
N ALA A 87 3.81 3.78 -9.01
CA ALA A 87 3.34 4.52 -10.17
C ALA A 87 3.55 6.04 -10.04
N THR A 88 3.47 6.61 -8.82
CA THR A 88 3.81 8.03 -8.56
C THR A 88 5.31 8.29 -8.68
N GLU A 89 6.14 7.39 -8.16
CA GLU A 89 7.60 7.48 -8.28
C GLU A 89 8.03 7.34 -9.73
N ALA A 90 7.45 6.40 -10.48
CA ALA A 90 7.71 6.27 -11.90
C ALA A 90 7.32 7.54 -12.69
N ALA A 91 6.19 8.18 -12.36
CA ALA A 91 5.82 9.45 -12.99
C ALA A 91 6.77 10.59 -12.62
N TYR A 92 7.25 10.62 -11.38
CA TYR A 92 8.23 11.60 -10.90
C TYR A 92 9.60 11.42 -11.58
N ASP A 93 10.11 10.20 -11.59
CA ASP A 93 11.39 9.84 -12.20
C ASP A 93 11.32 10.10 -13.72
N GLU A 94 10.18 9.86 -14.38
CA GLU A 94 10.00 10.20 -15.80
C GLU A 94 10.14 11.70 -16.10
N LEU A 95 9.71 12.59 -15.19
CA LEU A 95 9.81 14.04 -15.37
C LEU A 95 11.17 14.61 -14.95
N THR A 96 11.81 14.00 -13.96
CA THR A 96 13.00 14.54 -13.29
C THR A 96 14.28 13.73 -13.52
N SER A 97 14.21 12.65 -14.28
CA SER A 97 15.38 11.85 -14.63
C SER A 97 16.40 12.68 -15.42
N CYS A 98 17.66 12.31 -15.25
CA CYS A 98 18.75 12.85 -16.06
C CYS A 98 18.51 12.66 -17.55
N ARG A 99 17.86 11.56 -17.97
CA ARG A 99 17.46 11.34 -19.36
C ARG A 99 16.49 12.41 -19.85
N THR A 100 15.49 12.79 -19.06
CA THR A 100 14.56 13.85 -19.46
C THR A 100 15.26 15.20 -19.53
N ILE A 101 16.13 15.51 -18.56
CA ILE A 101 16.93 16.74 -18.55
C ILE A 101 17.84 16.81 -19.79
N THR A 102 18.54 15.73 -20.15
CA THR A 102 19.39 15.68 -21.35
C THR A 102 18.57 15.88 -22.62
N ILE A 103 17.42 15.20 -22.74
CA ILE A 103 16.53 15.32 -23.90
C ILE A 103 16.04 16.77 -24.05
N LEU A 104 15.57 17.40 -22.97
CA LEU A 104 15.10 18.79 -23.01
C LEU A 104 16.21 19.77 -23.39
N HIS A 105 17.40 19.58 -22.83
CA HIS A 105 18.56 20.41 -23.15
C HIS A 105 18.93 20.29 -24.63
N LEU A 106 18.98 19.06 -25.13
CA LEU A 106 19.36 18.78 -26.52
C LEU A 106 18.32 19.26 -27.51
N VAL A 107 17.02 19.08 -27.24
CA VAL A 107 15.92 19.65 -28.03
C VAL A 107 16.05 21.17 -28.09
N SER A 108 16.32 21.84 -26.96
CA SER A 108 16.49 23.29 -26.92
C SER A 108 17.70 23.75 -27.76
N LYS A 109 18.84 23.04 -27.70
CA LYS A 109 20.02 23.37 -28.51
C LYS A 109 19.76 23.15 -30.01
N LEU A 110 19.13 22.04 -30.38
CA LEU A 110 18.76 21.75 -31.77
C LEU A 110 17.75 22.77 -32.32
N GLN A 111 16.78 23.20 -31.50
CA GLN A 111 15.86 24.28 -31.84
C GLN A 111 16.59 25.61 -32.05
N GLN A 112 17.57 25.95 -31.21
CA GLN A 112 18.39 27.15 -31.35
C GLN A 112 19.22 27.13 -32.64
N ILE A 113 19.84 25.99 -32.98
CA ILE A 113 20.61 25.84 -34.23
C ILE A 113 19.73 25.98 -35.45
N ARG A 114 18.54 25.39 -35.45
CA ARG A 114 17.55 25.56 -36.52
C ARG A 114 17.12 27.02 -36.68
N HIS A 115 16.99 27.76 -35.58
CA HIS A 115 16.72 29.20 -35.65
C HIS A 115 17.87 30.01 -36.25
N LEU A 116 19.13 29.66 -35.94
CA LEU A 116 20.31 30.27 -36.56
C LEU A 116 20.39 29.98 -38.06
N LEU A 117 20.10 28.74 -38.46
CA LEU A 117 20.06 28.32 -39.86
C LEU A 117 19.03 29.13 -40.67
N ALA A 118 17.86 29.41 -40.07
CA ALA A 118 16.78 30.15 -40.71
C ALA A 118 17.06 31.66 -40.86
N LYS A 119 17.99 32.21 -40.07
CA LYS A 119 18.33 33.64 -40.08
C LYS A 119 19.48 33.98 -41.06
N ASP A 120 19.99 32.99 -41.79
CA ASP A 120 21.10 33.12 -42.76
C ASP A 120 22.32 33.86 -42.16
N MET A 121 22.68 33.47 -40.93
CA MET A 121 23.84 34.01 -40.21
C MET A 121 25.14 33.42 -40.77
N ASN A 122 26.26 34.15 -40.65
CA ASN A 122 27.58 33.73 -41.15
C ASN A 122 27.89 32.25 -40.85
N ASN A 123 28.43 31.53 -41.84
CA ASN A 123 28.77 30.10 -41.74
C ASN A 123 29.64 29.78 -40.51
N GLU A 124 30.52 30.68 -40.06
CA GLU A 124 31.36 30.50 -38.87
C GLU A 124 30.55 30.36 -37.56
N THR A 125 29.48 31.15 -37.38
CA THR A 125 28.59 31.03 -36.21
C THR A 125 27.75 29.75 -36.22
N LEU A 126 27.47 29.22 -37.40
CA LEU A 126 26.74 27.97 -37.56
C LEU A 126 27.65 26.77 -37.25
N GLU A 127 28.86 26.74 -37.82
CA GLU A 127 29.85 25.68 -37.59
C GLU A 127 30.27 25.59 -36.12
N THR A 128 30.45 26.73 -35.45
CA THR A 128 30.72 26.75 -33.99
C THR A 128 29.55 26.20 -33.17
N SER A 129 28.31 26.41 -33.59
CA SER A 129 27.13 25.85 -32.93
C SER A 129 26.98 24.34 -33.18
N PHE A 130 27.40 23.85 -34.35
CA PHE A 130 27.50 22.41 -34.62
C PHE A 130 28.68 21.76 -33.88
N ALA A 131 29.82 22.44 -33.74
CA ALA A 131 30.92 21.97 -32.90
C ALA A 131 30.53 21.90 -31.41
N ALA A 132 29.62 22.76 -30.95
CA ALA A 132 29.07 22.65 -29.59
C ALA A 132 28.22 21.38 -29.36
N LEU A 133 27.73 20.73 -30.43
CA LEU A 133 27.11 19.39 -30.36
C LEU A 133 28.14 18.25 -30.26
N ASP A 134 29.45 18.54 -30.31
CA ASP A 134 30.47 17.52 -30.06
C ASP A 134 30.59 17.19 -28.56
N HIS A 135 30.31 18.18 -27.70
CA HIS A 135 30.37 18.05 -26.23
C HIS A 135 29.09 18.56 -25.53
N PRO A 136 27.88 18.07 -25.90
CA PRO A 136 26.62 18.61 -25.40
C PRO A 136 26.33 18.23 -23.95
N CYS A 137 27.10 17.29 -23.38
CA CYS A 137 26.91 16.79 -22.02
C CYS A 137 27.56 17.67 -20.94
N GLY A 138 28.53 18.54 -21.28
CA GLY A 138 29.23 19.36 -20.29
C GLY A 138 28.29 20.29 -19.50
N ASP A 139 27.27 20.85 -20.15
CA ASP A 139 26.25 21.70 -19.50
C ASP A 139 25.30 20.86 -18.62
N VAL A 140 25.08 19.58 -18.96
CA VAL A 140 24.13 18.68 -18.29
C VAL A 140 24.75 17.97 -17.08
N GLU A 141 26.07 17.82 -17.05
CA GLU A 141 26.81 17.24 -15.92
C GLU A 141 26.64 18.03 -14.61
N ASN A 142 26.37 19.33 -14.72
CA ASN A 142 26.08 20.21 -13.58
C ASN A 142 24.64 20.14 -13.07
N HIS A 143 23.75 19.41 -13.77
CA HIS A 143 22.37 19.23 -13.34
C HIS A 143 22.24 17.99 -12.46
N CYS A 144 21.31 18.06 -11.51
CA CYS A 144 20.91 16.93 -10.70
C CYS A 144 19.53 16.42 -11.11
N ASP A 145 19.31 15.12 -10.92
CA ASP A 145 17.96 14.55 -11.00
C ASP A 145 17.06 15.06 -9.86
N GLY A 146 15.79 14.67 -9.91
CA GLY A 146 14.83 14.99 -8.85
C GLY A 146 15.19 14.47 -7.45
N ARG A 147 16.21 13.61 -7.31
CA ARG A 147 16.66 13.05 -6.04
C ARG A 147 17.98 13.68 -5.56
N GLY A 148 18.53 14.62 -6.33
CA GLY A 148 19.78 15.33 -6.01
C GLY A 148 21.04 14.59 -6.45
N LEU A 149 20.92 13.54 -7.27
CA LEU A 149 22.05 12.81 -7.84
C LEU A 149 22.57 13.55 -9.09
N PRO A 150 23.89 13.75 -9.23
CA PRO A 150 24.45 14.42 -10.39
C PRO A 150 24.29 13.57 -11.66
N CYS A 151 23.91 14.20 -12.76
CA CYS A 151 23.62 13.50 -14.01
C CYS A 151 24.86 12.96 -14.74
N SER A 152 26.06 13.32 -14.30
CA SER A 152 27.35 12.84 -14.82
C SER A 152 27.55 11.32 -14.71
N THR A 153 26.93 10.67 -13.72
CA THR A 153 27.13 9.23 -13.44
C THR A 153 26.22 8.31 -14.25
N SER A 154 25.17 8.85 -14.87
CA SER A 154 24.11 8.05 -15.47
C SER A 154 24.45 7.44 -16.84
N GLY A 155 25.48 7.94 -17.55
CA GLY A 155 25.83 7.53 -18.92
C GLY A 155 24.78 7.85 -20.00
N SER A 156 23.55 8.23 -19.59
CA SER A 156 22.39 8.44 -20.47
C SER A 156 22.60 9.60 -21.46
N CYS A 157 23.39 10.61 -21.09
CA CYS A 157 23.72 11.71 -21.99
C CYS A 157 24.57 11.23 -23.19
N GLN A 158 25.53 10.33 -22.94
CA GLN A 158 26.43 9.86 -23.99
C GLN A 158 25.71 8.94 -24.98
N GLU A 159 24.83 8.07 -24.49
CA GLU A 159 23.98 7.21 -25.31
C GLU A 159 23.05 8.04 -26.22
N THR A 160 22.30 8.99 -25.63
CA THR A 160 21.36 9.85 -26.38
C THR A 160 22.10 10.72 -27.40
N THR A 161 23.24 11.30 -27.02
CA THR A 161 24.09 12.09 -27.94
C THR A 161 24.62 11.25 -29.09
N GLY A 162 25.05 10.01 -28.84
CA GLY A 162 25.55 9.10 -29.88
C GLY A 162 24.52 8.85 -30.97
N THR A 163 23.28 8.52 -30.59
CA THR A 163 22.20 8.26 -31.54
C THR A 163 21.88 9.45 -32.46
N ILE A 164 22.03 10.67 -31.95
CA ILE A 164 21.74 11.90 -32.71
C ILE A 164 22.90 12.27 -33.62
N ARG A 165 24.13 12.06 -33.15
CA ARG A 165 25.32 12.27 -33.98
C ARG A 165 25.30 11.37 -35.21
N GLU A 166 24.93 10.10 -35.04
CA GLU A 166 24.76 9.17 -36.17
C GLU A 166 23.72 9.68 -37.19
N LEU A 167 22.57 10.19 -36.70
CA LEU A 167 21.51 10.74 -37.57
C LEU A 167 21.95 12.01 -38.31
N LEU A 168 22.65 12.92 -37.62
CA LEU A 168 23.11 14.18 -38.23
C LEU A 168 24.22 13.93 -39.27
N ASN A 169 25.16 13.04 -38.97
CA ASN A 169 26.27 12.69 -39.87
C ASN A 169 25.81 11.96 -41.14
N ALA A 170 24.69 11.22 -41.08
CA ALA A 170 24.10 10.61 -42.27
C ALA A 170 23.47 11.63 -43.24
N SER A 171 23.27 12.88 -42.82
CA SER A 171 22.52 13.93 -43.54
C SER A 171 23.38 15.13 -43.98
N LEU A 172 24.58 14.87 -44.48
CA LEU A 172 25.62 15.88 -44.76
C LEU A 172 25.31 16.92 -45.88
N ASP A 173 24.12 16.93 -46.48
CA ASP A 173 23.76 17.92 -47.50
C ASP A 173 23.12 19.18 -46.89
N ALA A 174 23.56 20.36 -47.32
CA ALA A 174 23.12 21.63 -46.74
C ALA A 174 21.60 21.87 -46.75
N ASN A 175 20.91 21.39 -47.80
CA ASN A 175 19.44 21.46 -47.93
C ASN A 175 18.70 20.43 -47.05
N SER A 176 19.35 19.34 -46.65
CA SER A 176 18.76 18.30 -45.79
C SER A 176 19.02 18.52 -44.31
N ARG A 177 19.97 19.39 -43.93
CA ARG A 177 20.30 19.70 -42.52
C ARG A 177 19.09 20.10 -41.66
N GLY A 178 18.20 20.96 -42.15
CA GLY A 178 17.01 21.36 -41.37
C GLY A 178 15.96 20.25 -41.21
N LEU A 179 15.84 19.36 -42.22
CA LEU A 179 15.00 18.16 -42.14
C LEU A 179 15.58 17.16 -41.15
N ALA A 180 16.90 16.99 -41.17
CA ALA A 180 17.61 16.12 -40.23
C ALA A 180 17.52 16.61 -38.78
N LEU A 181 17.59 17.92 -38.53
CA LEU A 181 17.34 18.50 -37.21
C LEU A 181 15.92 18.21 -36.72
N THR A 182 14.93 18.31 -37.61
CA THR A 182 13.53 18.03 -37.29
C THR A 182 13.32 16.54 -36.99
N GLU A 183 13.93 15.65 -37.78
CA GLU A 183 13.90 14.21 -37.55
C GLU A 183 14.62 13.81 -36.24
N ALA A 184 15.77 14.44 -35.94
CA ALA A 184 16.50 14.23 -34.69
C ALA A 184 15.68 14.63 -33.46
N ILE A 185 14.97 15.76 -33.53
CA ILE A 185 14.08 16.20 -32.44
C ILE A 185 12.88 15.25 -32.31
N GLN A 186 12.28 14.82 -33.41
CA GLN A 186 11.18 13.86 -33.38
C GLN A 186 11.61 12.51 -32.78
N ARG A 187 12.82 12.04 -33.13
CA ARG A 187 13.46 10.86 -32.53
C ARG A 187 13.68 11.03 -31.03
N LEU A 188 14.19 12.18 -30.58
CA LEU A 188 14.36 12.51 -29.17
C LEU A 188 13.05 12.46 -28.39
N LEU A 189 11.99 13.05 -28.94
CA LEU A 189 10.66 13.01 -28.33
C LEU A 189 10.09 11.59 -28.30
N THR A 190 10.38 10.78 -29.33
CA THR A 190 9.99 9.37 -29.37
C THR A 190 10.78 8.52 -28.37
N ILE A 191 12.07 8.80 -28.18
CA ILE A 191 12.92 8.17 -27.17
C ILE A 191 12.41 8.52 -25.78
N TRP A 192 11.94 9.75 -25.54
CA TRP A 192 11.32 10.10 -24.27
C TRP A 192 10.03 9.30 -24.03
N GLY A 193 9.21 9.13 -25.07
CA GLY A 193 8.19 8.09 -25.16
C GLY A 193 6.92 8.57 -25.84
N SER A 194 6.07 7.61 -26.23
CA SER A 194 4.85 7.90 -26.99
C SER A 194 3.77 8.59 -26.15
N VAL A 195 2.90 9.35 -26.84
CA VAL A 195 1.74 10.00 -26.23
C VAL A 195 0.68 8.96 -25.88
N GLU A 196 0.52 7.93 -26.71
CA GLU A 196 -0.46 6.86 -26.59
C GLU A 196 -0.18 5.99 -25.34
N ASP A 197 1.07 5.60 -25.10
CA ASP A 197 1.43 4.83 -23.91
C ASP A 197 1.20 5.65 -22.63
N SER A 198 1.50 6.95 -22.71
CA SER A 198 1.27 7.89 -21.60
C SER A 198 -0.21 8.08 -21.32
N LEU A 199 -1.05 8.06 -22.35
CA LEU A 199 -2.50 8.17 -22.23
C LEU A 199 -3.09 6.96 -21.50
N VAL A 200 -2.66 5.74 -21.85
CA VAL A 200 -3.09 4.51 -21.17
C VAL A 200 -2.72 4.57 -19.69
N LYS A 201 -1.50 5.00 -19.37
CA LYS A 201 -1.03 5.17 -17.98
C LYS A 201 -1.79 6.28 -17.25
N ALA A 202 -2.06 7.41 -17.89
CA ALA A 202 -2.83 8.52 -17.33
C ALA A 202 -4.31 8.17 -17.05
N LYS A 203 -4.88 7.23 -17.81
CA LYS A 203 -6.22 6.68 -17.55
C LYS A 203 -6.23 5.82 -16.29
N GLN A 204 -5.16 5.08 -16.02
CA GLN A 204 -5.05 4.20 -14.86
C GLN A 204 -4.64 4.96 -13.59
N ASN A 205 -3.77 5.96 -13.71
CA ASN A 205 -3.26 6.73 -12.58
C ASN A 205 -3.31 8.23 -12.87
N SER A 206 -3.93 9.01 -11.98
CA SER A 206 -4.05 10.46 -12.11
C SER A 206 -2.71 11.19 -12.11
N ASN A 207 -1.68 10.66 -11.44
CA ASN A 207 -0.35 11.28 -11.39
C ASN A 207 0.37 11.24 -12.74
N TRP A 208 0.03 10.29 -13.62
CA TRP A 208 0.58 10.22 -14.98
C TRP A 208 0.00 11.28 -15.91
N ARG A 209 -1.06 11.99 -15.51
CA ARG A 209 -1.67 13.06 -16.33
C ARG A 209 -0.72 14.24 -16.53
N ASP A 210 0.15 14.53 -15.57
CA ASP A 210 1.15 15.59 -15.72
C ASP A 210 2.26 15.19 -16.69
N VAL A 211 2.68 13.93 -16.67
CA VAL A 211 3.66 13.38 -17.63
C VAL A 211 3.10 13.44 -19.05
N LEU A 212 1.85 13.01 -19.23
CA LEU A 212 1.14 13.13 -20.50
C LEU A 212 1.07 14.60 -20.95
N SER A 213 0.68 15.49 -20.05
CA SER A 213 0.59 16.94 -20.31
C SER A 213 1.92 17.53 -20.76
N ALA A 214 3.03 17.15 -20.11
CA ALA A 214 4.36 17.61 -20.46
C ALA A 214 4.80 17.12 -21.85
N ARG A 215 4.54 15.84 -22.18
CA ARG A 215 4.85 15.26 -23.49
C ARG A 215 4.05 15.92 -24.61
N VAL A 216 2.73 16.05 -24.42
CA VAL A 216 1.85 16.70 -25.40
C VAL A 216 2.27 18.16 -25.61
N LEU A 217 2.54 18.91 -24.54
CA LEU A 217 2.99 20.29 -24.63
C LEU A 217 4.31 20.43 -25.40
N LEU A 218 5.28 19.55 -25.17
CA LEU A 218 6.56 19.57 -25.89
C LEU A 218 6.43 19.21 -27.36
N THR A 219 5.58 18.22 -27.69
CA THR A 219 5.27 17.94 -29.10
C THR A 219 4.59 19.13 -29.77
N PHE A 220 3.71 19.84 -29.06
CA PHE A 220 3.05 21.03 -29.58
C PHE A 220 4.02 22.21 -29.78
N ILE A 221 4.98 22.39 -28.86
CA ILE A 221 6.07 23.37 -29.00
C ILE A 221 6.91 23.06 -30.24
N GLU A 222 7.25 21.80 -30.48
CA GLU A 222 8.01 21.40 -31.66
C GLU A 222 7.23 21.64 -32.95
N LEU A 223 5.94 21.31 -32.98
CA LEU A 223 5.07 21.61 -34.13
C LEU A 223 4.99 23.12 -34.39
N ASN A 224 4.96 23.96 -33.35
CA ASN A 224 5.02 25.42 -33.48
C ASN A 224 6.34 25.90 -34.10
N HIS A 225 7.47 25.29 -33.73
CA HIS A 225 8.74 25.58 -34.39
C HIS A 225 8.69 25.19 -35.87
N GLN A 226 8.19 24.01 -36.21
CA GLN A 226 8.05 23.57 -37.60
C GLN A 226 7.17 24.52 -38.42
N LEU A 227 6.06 25.00 -37.83
CA LEU A 227 5.19 25.98 -38.48
C LEU A 227 5.89 27.33 -38.68
N MET A 228 6.65 27.81 -37.69
CA MET A 228 7.43 29.05 -37.79
C MET A 228 8.42 29.00 -38.96
N PHE A 229 8.95 27.82 -39.28
CA PHE A 229 9.90 27.60 -40.38
C PHE A 229 9.29 26.97 -41.63
N SER A 230 7.96 26.88 -41.74
CA SER A 230 7.30 26.24 -42.90
C SER A 230 7.53 26.96 -44.22
N HIS A 231 8.03 28.20 -44.20
CA HIS A 231 8.43 28.94 -45.40
C HIS A 231 9.77 28.46 -45.98
N LEU A 232 10.60 27.79 -45.19
CA LEU A 232 11.93 27.30 -45.56
C LEU A 232 11.95 25.80 -45.86
N MET A 233 10.90 25.06 -45.45
CA MET A 233 10.81 23.61 -45.60
C MET A 233 9.42 23.20 -46.09
N VAL A 234 9.36 22.23 -47.01
CA VAL A 234 8.08 21.62 -47.40
C VAL A 234 7.50 20.93 -46.16
N PRO A 235 6.30 21.33 -45.67
CA PRO A 235 5.70 20.67 -44.53
C PRO A 235 5.49 19.19 -44.87
N PRO A 236 5.91 18.26 -43.99
CA PRO A 236 5.75 16.84 -44.24
C PRO A 236 4.28 16.50 -44.47
N SER A 237 4.01 15.52 -45.33
CA SER A 237 2.65 15.05 -45.59
C SER A 237 1.95 14.69 -44.27
N GLY A 238 0.75 15.23 -44.07
CA GLY A 238 -0.01 15.03 -42.82
C GLY A 238 0.38 15.95 -41.66
N PHE A 239 1.22 16.98 -41.85
CA PHE A 239 1.51 17.99 -40.81
C PHE A 239 0.23 18.59 -40.20
N GLN A 240 -0.75 18.94 -41.05
CA GLN A 240 -2.01 19.53 -40.60
C GLN A 240 -2.80 18.58 -39.70
N LEU A 241 -2.85 17.29 -40.07
CA LEU A 241 -3.50 16.26 -39.27
C LEU A 241 -2.82 16.13 -37.91
N ARG A 242 -1.48 16.01 -37.89
CA ARG A 242 -0.69 15.93 -36.63
C ARG A 242 -0.92 17.14 -35.74
N TRP A 243 -0.93 18.34 -36.29
CA TRP A 243 -1.22 19.56 -35.54
C TRP A 243 -2.59 19.53 -34.89
N THR A 244 -3.64 19.28 -35.67
CA THR A 244 -5.02 19.28 -35.14
C THR A 244 -5.21 18.20 -34.08
N HIS A 245 -4.57 17.04 -34.27
CA HIS A 245 -4.54 15.96 -33.29
C HIS A 245 -3.80 16.40 -32.01
N THR A 246 -2.56 16.87 -32.09
CA THR A 246 -1.83 17.31 -30.90
C THR A 246 -2.53 18.46 -30.16
N LEU A 247 -3.16 19.38 -30.88
CA LEU A 247 -3.95 20.47 -30.28
C LEU A 247 -5.18 19.94 -29.53
N SER A 248 -5.87 18.91 -30.05
CA SER A 248 -7.00 18.29 -29.34
C SER A 248 -6.55 17.47 -28.13
N TYR A 249 -5.39 16.81 -28.20
CA TYR A 249 -4.79 16.18 -27.03
C TYR A 249 -4.38 17.20 -25.98
N LEU A 250 -3.87 18.36 -26.38
CA LEU A 250 -3.47 19.42 -25.45
C LEU A 250 -4.69 19.99 -24.72
N SER A 251 -5.80 20.23 -25.43
CA SER A 251 -7.05 20.70 -24.82
C SER A 251 -7.63 19.65 -23.87
N PHE A 252 -7.57 18.36 -24.24
CA PHE A 252 -7.97 17.27 -23.36
C PHE A 252 -7.06 17.15 -22.12
N SER A 253 -5.74 17.26 -22.29
CA SER A 253 -4.77 17.25 -21.19
C SER A 253 -5.03 18.39 -20.21
N ARG A 254 -5.42 19.58 -20.70
CA ARG A 254 -5.78 20.72 -19.84
C ARG A 254 -6.97 20.41 -18.93
N LEU A 255 -8.00 19.76 -19.47
CA LEU A 255 -9.18 19.35 -18.68
C LEU A 255 -8.86 18.25 -17.67
N MET A 256 -7.85 17.43 -17.94
CA MET A 256 -7.49 16.28 -17.10
C MET A 256 -6.47 16.61 -16.02
N ALA A 257 -5.61 17.61 -16.24
CA ALA A 257 -4.52 18.00 -15.36
C ALA A 257 -4.66 19.46 -14.90
N GLU A 258 -5.09 19.65 -13.65
CA GLU A 258 -5.26 20.98 -13.02
C GLU A 258 -4.00 21.83 -13.12
N ARG A 259 -2.82 21.23 -12.95
CA ARG A 259 -1.52 21.93 -12.98
C ARG A 259 -1.19 22.49 -14.36
N LEU A 260 -1.58 21.80 -15.43
CA LEU A 260 -1.44 22.30 -16.79
C LEU A 260 -2.40 23.47 -17.02
N ASP A 261 -3.65 23.36 -16.56
CA ASP A 261 -4.62 24.45 -16.65
C ASP A 261 -4.14 25.70 -15.92
N ASP A 262 -3.73 25.58 -14.65
CA ASP A 262 -3.19 26.69 -13.86
C ASP A 262 -2.01 27.39 -14.55
N CYS A 263 -1.02 26.60 -15.02
CA CYS A 263 0.14 27.13 -15.72
C CYS A 263 -0.23 27.75 -17.08
N TRP A 264 -1.23 27.21 -17.76
CA TRP A 264 -1.74 27.74 -19.02
C TRP A 264 -2.44 29.08 -18.82
N LEU A 265 -3.35 29.17 -17.85
CA LEU A 265 -4.05 30.41 -17.50
C LEU A 265 -3.05 31.53 -17.17
N GLU A 266 -2.04 31.21 -16.34
CA GLU A 266 -1.04 32.18 -15.87
C GLU A 266 -0.14 32.72 -17.00
N ASN A 267 0.23 31.89 -17.98
CA ASN A 267 1.21 32.29 -19.00
C ASN A 267 0.57 32.67 -20.34
N VAL A 268 -0.53 32.02 -20.72
CA VAL A 268 -1.17 32.19 -22.02
C VAL A 268 -2.26 33.24 -21.95
N GLU A 269 -3.13 33.18 -20.93
CA GLU A 269 -4.31 34.04 -20.87
C GLU A 269 -4.03 35.40 -20.21
N VAL A 270 -3.19 35.46 -19.17
CA VAL A 270 -2.76 36.73 -18.56
C VAL A 270 -1.95 37.58 -19.53
N GLN A 271 -1.06 36.97 -20.32
CA GLN A 271 -0.29 37.71 -21.33
C GLN A 271 -1.19 38.25 -22.46
N MET A 272 -2.35 37.63 -22.69
CA MET A 272 -3.35 38.04 -23.69
C MET A 272 -4.30 39.13 -23.18
N ASN A 273 -4.73 39.10 -21.92
CA ASN A 273 -5.68 40.07 -21.33
C ASN A 273 -5.09 41.47 -21.14
N SER A 274 -3.79 41.65 -21.32
CA SER A 274 -3.18 42.97 -21.44
C SER A 274 -3.46 43.68 -22.78
N SER A 275 -4.12 43.01 -23.74
CA SER A 275 -4.28 43.53 -25.12
C SER A 275 -5.70 43.88 -25.60
N LEU A 276 -6.80 43.33 -25.06
CA LEU A 276 -8.18 43.90 -25.16
C LEU A 276 -9.20 43.06 -24.35
N GLU A 277 -10.38 43.65 -24.11
CA GLU A 277 -11.47 43.28 -23.19
C GLU A 277 -11.88 41.80 -23.03
N ALA A 278 -12.09 41.47 -21.76
CA ALA A 278 -12.88 40.40 -21.15
C ALA A 278 -13.65 39.44 -22.07
N GLN A 279 -13.07 38.25 -22.29
CA GLN A 279 -13.84 37.03 -22.48
C GLN A 279 -13.50 36.00 -21.40
N ASP A 280 -14.46 35.11 -21.13
CA ASP A 280 -14.47 34.13 -20.04
C ASP A 280 -13.20 33.24 -20.05
N PRO A 281 -12.37 33.25 -18.99
CA PRO A 281 -11.06 32.55 -18.93
C PRO A 281 -11.16 31.02 -18.93
N ARG A 282 -12.35 30.43 -19.02
CA ARG A 282 -12.52 28.95 -18.95
C ARG A 282 -12.64 28.26 -20.30
N VAL A 283 -12.78 29.01 -21.40
CA VAL A 283 -12.95 28.43 -22.74
C VAL A 283 -11.61 28.43 -23.46
N PHE A 284 -11.07 27.23 -23.73
CA PHE A 284 -9.89 27.09 -24.58
C PHE A 284 -10.22 27.57 -25.99
N ASP A 285 -9.83 28.79 -26.32
CA ASP A 285 -10.07 29.37 -27.64
C ASP A 285 -9.10 28.76 -28.67
N MET A 286 -9.51 27.62 -29.24
CA MET A 286 -8.75 26.93 -30.30
C MET A 286 -8.52 27.83 -31.52
N SER A 287 -9.33 28.88 -31.72
CA SER A 287 -9.24 29.75 -32.89
C SER A 287 -7.91 30.51 -32.97
N ARG A 288 -7.28 30.80 -31.83
CA ARG A 288 -5.99 31.52 -31.75
C ARG A 288 -4.78 30.67 -32.15
N TRP A 289 -4.96 29.35 -32.12
CA TRP A 289 -3.97 28.34 -32.53
C TRP A 289 -4.37 27.63 -33.84
N GLN A 290 -5.39 28.13 -34.54
CA GLN A 290 -5.71 27.67 -35.89
C GLN A 290 -4.60 28.10 -36.87
N MET A 291 -4.38 27.30 -37.91
CA MET A 291 -3.52 27.71 -39.02
C MET A 291 -4.29 28.67 -39.92
N SER A 292 -3.83 29.91 -40.08
CA SER A 292 -4.34 30.81 -41.13
C SER A 292 -3.19 31.48 -41.86
N ARG A 293 -3.33 31.58 -43.19
CA ARG A 293 -2.36 32.15 -44.12
C ARG A 293 -2.46 33.68 -44.25
N THR A 294 -3.52 34.28 -43.69
CA THR A 294 -3.80 35.72 -43.78
C THR A 294 -3.89 36.30 -42.37
N GLY A 295 -2.84 37.01 -41.99
CA GLY A 295 -2.55 37.39 -40.60
C GLY A 295 -3.49 38.40 -39.97
N SER A 296 -3.76 38.20 -38.69
CA SER A 296 -3.58 39.17 -37.59
C SER A 296 -3.95 38.47 -36.28
N GLY A 297 -3.08 38.49 -35.27
CA GLY A 297 -3.39 37.99 -33.93
C GLY A 297 -3.23 36.49 -33.64
N LEU A 298 -2.63 35.69 -34.54
CA LEU A 298 -2.46 34.24 -34.32
C LEU A 298 -1.17 33.91 -33.58
N LEU A 299 -1.25 33.03 -32.58
CA LEU A 299 -0.10 32.54 -31.81
C LEU A 299 0.67 31.44 -32.55
N SER A 300 -0.02 30.73 -33.43
CA SER A 300 0.46 29.58 -34.19
C SER A 300 1.73 29.92 -34.98
N GLY A 301 2.87 29.33 -34.60
CA GLY A 301 4.16 29.55 -35.28
C GLY A 301 4.74 30.95 -35.09
N SER A 302 4.25 31.73 -34.12
CA SER A 302 4.76 33.06 -33.80
C SER A 302 5.79 33.02 -32.66
N GLY A 303 6.77 33.94 -32.67
CA GLY A 303 7.74 34.09 -31.59
C GLY A 303 7.11 34.33 -30.20
N PRO A 304 6.09 35.21 -30.07
CA PRO A 304 5.35 35.38 -28.82
C PRO A 304 4.63 34.11 -28.36
N GLY A 305 3.97 33.38 -29.27
CA GLY A 305 3.30 32.11 -28.95
C GLY A 305 4.28 31.06 -28.46
N LEU A 306 5.45 30.97 -29.09
CA LEU A 306 6.49 30.05 -28.65
C LEU A 306 7.02 30.39 -27.24
N ARG A 307 7.26 31.68 -26.96
CA ARG A 307 7.69 32.14 -25.63
C ARG A 307 6.68 31.76 -24.55
N VAL A 308 5.39 31.99 -24.83
CA VAL A 308 4.29 31.62 -23.93
C VAL A 308 4.32 30.12 -23.65
N LEU A 309 4.41 29.28 -24.69
CA LEU A 309 4.46 27.82 -24.51
C LEU A 309 5.68 27.36 -23.72
N THR A 310 6.86 27.93 -23.96
CA THR A 310 8.07 27.61 -23.19
C THR A 310 7.93 28.03 -21.72
N ASN A 311 7.27 29.16 -21.44
CA ASN A 311 6.99 29.57 -20.06
C ASN A 311 6.00 28.61 -19.38
N THR A 312 4.93 28.22 -20.07
CA THR A 312 3.98 27.20 -19.60
C THR A 312 4.68 25.87 -19.33
N GLN A 313 5.62 25.46 -20.21
CA GLN A 313 6.41 24.25 -20.03
C GLN A 313 7.24 24.32 -18.74
N ARG A 314 8.01 25.40 -18.52
CA ARG A 314 8.80 25.54 -17.28
C ARG A 314 7.93 25.55 -16.03
N CYS A 315 6.78 26.23 -16.06
CA CYS A 315 5.81 26.23 -14.98
C CYS A 315 5.30 24.81 -14.68
N LEU A 316 4.88 24.08 -15.71
CA LEU A 316 4.36 22.73 -15.58
C LEU A 316 5.41 21.79 -14.98
N PHE A 317 6.63 21.77 -15.52
CA PHE A 317 7.70 20.91 -15.02
C PHE A 317 8.03 21.21 -13.55
N SER A 318 8.08 22.49 -13.16
CA SER A 318 8.36 22.88 -11.77
C SER A 318 7.23 22.49 -10.80
N ARG A 319 5.97 22.78 -11.16
CA ARG A 319 4.81 22.46 -10.30
C ARG A 319 4.53 20.95 -10.25
N ALA A 320 4.57 20.26 -11.39
CA ALA A 320 4.33 18.83 -11.47
C ALA A 320 5.40 18.05 -10.69
N SER A 321 6.68 18.34 -10.88
CA SER A 321 7.76 17.68 -10.14
C SER A 321 7.61 17.88 -8.62
N SER A 322 7.40 19.11 -8.17
CA SER A 322 7.22 19.43 -6.75
C SER A 322 6.03 18.69 -6.14
N ALA A 323 4.90 18.67 -6.85
CA ALA A 323 3.69 18.05 -6.34
C ALA A 323 3.74 16.50 -6.37
N LEU A 324 4.39 15.91 -7.38
CA LEU A 324 4.66 14.46 -7.43
C LEU A 324 5.63 14.04 -6.33
N TRP A 325 6.64 14.85 -6.03
CA TRP A 325 7.56 14.61 -4.92
C TRP A 325 6.84 14.64 -3.57
N LEU A 326 5.99 15.64 -3.34
CA LEU A 326 5.16 15.73 -2.13
C LEU A 326 4.20 14.55 -2.02
N ALA A 327 3.57 14.15 -3.13
CA ALA A 327 2.68 12.99 -3.18
C ALA A 327 3.44 11.72 -2.79
N SER A 328 4.55 11.39 -3.45
CA SER A 328 5.39 10.22 -3.15
C SER A 328 5.81 10.20 -1.67
N ARG A 329 6.29 11.33 -1.13
CA ARG A 329 6.71 11.43 0.27
C ARG A 329 5.55 11.20 1.25
N SER A 330 4.39 11.77 0.95
CA SER A 330 3.18 11.58 1.77
C SER A 330 2.73 10.11 1.77
N LEU A 331 2.72 9.44 0.61
CA LEU A 331 2.37 8.03 0.49
C LEU A 331 3.37 7.14 1.23
N SER A 332 4.67 7.39 1.05
CA SER A 332 5.74 6.67 1.75
C SER A 332 5.60 6.79 3.28
N SER A 333 5.32 7.99 3.79
CA SER A 333 5.11 8.19 5.23
C SER A 333 3.87 7.45 5.77
N SER A 334 2.76 7.47 5.02
CA SER A 334 1.52 6.75 5.35
C SER A 334 1.75 5.24 5.37
N LEU A 335 2.43 4.72 4.35
CA LEU A 335 2.81 3.30 4.25
C LEU A 335 3.71 2.87 5.41
N SER A 336 4.72 3.67 5.76
CA SER A 336 5.61 3.39 6.88
C SER A 336 4.84 3.23 8.19
N VAL A 337 3.92 4.15 8.52
CA VAL A 337 3.09 4.05 9.73
C VAL A 337 2.23 2.79 9.72
N ARG A 338 1.60 2.45 8.59
CA ARG A 338 0.78 1.23 8.47
C ARG A 338 1.61 -0.04 8.66
N ILE A 339 2.80 -0.08 8.08
CA ILE A 339 3.75 -1.20 8.23
C ILE A 339 4.22 -1.31 9.69
N CYS A 340 4.54 -0.19 10.34
CA CYS A 340 4.91 -0.17 11.76
C CYS A 340 3.77 -0.67 12.67
N LEU A 341 2.53 -0.22 12.43
CA LEU A 341 1.36 -0.70 13.16
C LEU A 341 1.14 -2.20 12.96
N LEU A 342 1.29 -2.69 11.73
CA LEU A 342 1.21 -4.11 11.41
C LEU A 342 2.29 -4.89 12.15
N ALA A 343 3.54 -4.40 12.14
CA ALA A 343 4.65 -5.03 12.85
C ALA A 343 4.41 -5.10 14.36
N VAL A 344 3.88 -4.03 14.97
CA VAL A 344 3.52 -4.03 16.40
C VAL A 344 2.40 -5.04 16.68
N ALA A 345 1.37 -5.12 15.84
CA ALA A 345 0.32 -6.13 15.96
C ALA A 345 0.87 -7.56 15.83
N CYS A 346 1.80 -7.78 14.89
CA CYS A 346 2.53 -9.04 14.73
C CYS A 346 3.33 -9.43 15.97
N LEU A 347 3.83 -8.47 16.76
CA LEU A 347 4.61 -8.71 17.97
C LEU A 347 3.73 -8.93 19.21
N ILE A 348 2.62 -8.20 19.34
CA ILE A 348 1.71 -8.34 20.49
C ILE A 348 1.06 -9.73 20.50
N TYR A 349 0.71 -10.26 19.34
CA TYR A 349 0.05 -11.56 19.23
C TYR A 349 0.87 -12.74 19.82
N PRO A 350 2.12 -13.01 19.41
CA PRO A 350 2.94 -14.09 19.98
C PRO A 350 3.25 -13.86 21.46
N VAL A 351 3.44 -12.61 21.90
CA VAL A 351 3.64 -12.29 23.33
C VAL A 351 2.39 -12.65 24.14
N GLY A 352 1.20 -12.30 23.64
CA GLY A 352 -0.08 -12.70 24.24
C GLY A 352 -0.22 -14.21 24.29
N MET A 353 0.07 -14.91 23.20
CA MET A 353 0.00 -16.37 23.13
C MET A 353 0.94 -17.05 24.13
N PHE A 354 2.18 -16.57 24.24
CA PHE A 354 3.15 -17.08 25.21
C PHE A 354 2.68 -16.85 26.65
N SER A 355 2.17 -15.65 26.95
CA SER A 355 1.65 -15.28 28.27
C SER A 355 0.46 -16.13 28.66
N PHE A 356 -0.49 -16.36 27.75
CA PHE A 356 -1.63 -17.24 27.98
C PHE A 356 -1.19 -18.67 28.25
N LYS A 357 -0.23 -19.19 27.48
CA LYS A 357 0.31 -20.54 27.70
C LYS A 357 0.90 -20.67 29.11
N GLN A 358 1.78 -19.75 29.49
CA GLN A 358 2.44 -19.76 30.80
C GLN A 358 1.43 -19.64 31.96
N MET A 359 0.43 -18.76 31.84
CA MET A 359 -0.64 -18.62 32.84
C MET A 359 -1.49 -19.89 32.94
N THR A 360 -1.84 -20.51 31.82
CA THR A 360 -2.62 -21.75 31.84
C THR A 360 -1.85 -22.94 32.42
N GLU A 361 -0.54 -23.05 32.17
CA GLU A 361 0.31 -24.08 32.77
C GLU A 361 0.43 -23.90 34.29
N TRP A 362 0.60 -22.67 34.76
CA TRP A 362 0.65 -22.38 36.20
C TRP A 362 -0.64 -22.76 36.93
N ILE A 363 -1.81 -22.40 36.38
CA ILE A 363 -3.12 -22.73 36.96
C ILE A 363 -3.34 -24.24 36.96
N GLN A 364 -2.94 -24.94 35.90
CA GLN A 364 -3.05 -26.39 35.83
C GLN A 364 -2.19 -27.09 36.88
N ASN A 365 -0.93 -26.67 37.02
CA ASN A 365 -0.02 -27.20 38.04
C ASN A 365 -0.54 -26.93 39.47
N TYR A 366 -1.09 -25.73 39.70
CA TYR A 366 -1.71 -25.39 40.98
C TYR A 366 -2.91 -26.28 41.30
N ALA A 367 -3.82 -26.48 40.34
CA ALA A 367 -4.98 -27.35 40.53
C ALA A 367 -4.59 -28.81 40.78
N GLN A 368 -3.52 -29.29 40.10
CA GLN A 368 -2.98 -30.62 40.35
C GLN A 368 -2.39 -30.74 41.75
N SER A 369 -1.56 -29.78 42.17
CA SER A 369 -0.98 -29.77 43.51
C SER A 369 -2.06 -29.72 44.59
N LEU A 370 -3.10 -28.91 44.39
CA LEU A 370 -4.24 -28.83 45.31
C LEU A 370 -4.97 -30.19 45.41
N LYS A 371 -5.17 -30.87 44.27
CA LYS A 371 -5.77 -32.20 44.24
C LYS A 371 -4.94 -33.20 45.05
N GLU A 372 -3.63 -33.28 44.82
CA GLU A 372 -2.71 -34.15 45.55
C GLU A 372 -2.76 -33.87 47.07
N LYS A 373 -2.69 -32.60 47.48
CA LYS A 373 -2.79 -32.20 48.89
C LYS A 373 -4.13 -32.59 49.53
N THR A 374 -5.24 -32.48 48.80
CA THR A 374 -6.55 -32.91 49.32
C THR A 374 -6.68 -34.44 49.44
N GLU A 375 -6.01 -35.19 48.57
CA GLU A 375 -5.96 -36.66 48.65
C GLU A 375 -5.10 -37.11 49.84
N ASP A 376 -3.95 -36.48 50.06
CA ASP A 376 -3.10 -36.73 51.23
C ASP A 376 -3.84 -36.43 52.54
N LEU A 377 -4.53 -35.29 52.61
CA LEU A 377 -5.35 -34.93 53.78
C LEU A 377 -6.48 -35.95 54.04
N LYS A 378 -7.10 -36.49 52.98
CA LYS A 378 -8.11 -37.55 53.13
C LYS A 378 -7.49 -38.85 53.66
N ARG A 379 -6.30 -39.23 53.20
CA ARG A 379 -5.59 -40.42 53.72
C ARG A 379 -5.21 -40.25 55.18
N GLN A 380 -4.64 -39.10 55.54
CA GLN A 380 -4.29 -38.79 56.93
C GLN A 380 -5.53 -38.77 57.83
N ARG A 381 -6.64 -38.22 57.34
CA ARG A 381 -7.92 -38.26 58.06
C ARG A 381 -8.41 -39.69 58.28
N GLN A 382 -8.31 -40.57 57.27
CA GLN A 382 -8.67 -41.98 57.41
C GLN A 382 -7.78 -42.70 58.43
N LEU A 383 -6.46 -42.49 58.38
CA LEU A 383 -5.53 -43.07 59.35
C LEU A 383 -5.82 -42.60 60.79
N ALA A 384 -6.11 -41.32 60.98
CA ALA A 384 -6.50 -40.80 62.29
C ALA A 384 -7.83 -41.38 62.79
N GLU A 385 -8.82 -41.57 61.90
CA GLU A 385 -10.08 -42.23 62.22
C GLU A 385 -9.88 -43.72 62.58
N ASP A 386 -8.98 -44.42 61.88
CA ASP A 386 -8.65 -45.82 62.15
C ASP A 386 -7.89 -46.01 63.48
N LEU A 387 -6.90 -45.16 63.76
CA LEU A 387 -6.19 -45.13 65.05
C LEU A 387 -7.14 -44.85 66.21
N LEU A 388 -8.07 -43.89 66.03
CA LEU A 388 -9.07 -43.58 67.05
C LEU A 388 -10.02 -44.76 67.31
N HIS A 389 -10.34 -45.55 66.29
CA HIS A 389 -11.17 -46.75 66.40
C HIS A 389 -10.42 -47.97 66.98
N GLN A 390 -9.09 -47.99 66.94
CA GLN A 390 -8.29 -48.99 67.66
C GLN A 390 -8.21 -48.71 69.16
N MET A 391 -8.17 -47.43 69.55
CA MET A 391 -8.07 -47.05 70.96
C MET A 391 -9.44 -46.98 71.68
N LEU A 392 -10.55 -46.81 70.95
CA LEU A 392 -11.88 -46.61 71.54
C LEU A 392 -12.98 -47.30 70.70
N PRO A 393 -14.03 -47.89 71.35
CA PRO A 393 -15.19 -48.43 70.63
C PRO A 393 -15.84 -47.39 69.71
N LYS A 394 -16.33 -47.82 68.54
CA LYS A 394 -16.85 -46.94 67.48
C LYS A 394 -17.97 -46.00 67.92
N SER A 395 -18.72 -46.34 68.97
CA SER A 395 -19.77 -45.51 69.58
C SER A 395 -19.19 -44.30 70.33
N VAL A 396 -18.14 -44.51 71.13
CA VAL A 396 -17.49 -43.51 71.97
C VAL A 396 -16.66 -42.53 71.13
N ALA A 397 -15.90 -43.04 70.16
CA ALA A 397 -15.12 -42.20 69.22
C ALA A 397 -16.00 -41.22 68.43
N LYS A 398 -17.23 -41.62 68.05
CA LYS A 398 -18.18 -40.77 67.34
C LYS A 398 -18.82 -39.70 68.24
N GLN A 399 -18.97 -39.95 69.54
CA GLN A 399 -19.49 -38.97 70.51
C GLN A 399 -18.42 -37.92 70.85
N LEU A 400 -17.16 -38.34 71.02
CA LEU A 400 -16.02 -37.44 71.21
C LEU A 400 -15.76 -36.53 70.00
N ARG A 401 -15.91 -37.06 68.77
CA ARG A 401 -15.79 -36.26 67.52
C ARG A 401 -16.82 -35.12 67.42
N LYS A 402 -17.94 -35.21 68.15
CA LYS A 402 -19.00 -34.18 68.21
C LYS A 402 -18.86 -33.26 69.43
N HIS A 403 -17.74 -33.31 70.16
CA HIS A 403 -17.53 -32.55 71.40
C HIS A 403 -18.62 -32.77 72.46
N LYS A 404 -19.23 -33.98 72.50
CA LYS A 404 -20.18 -34.33 73.57
C LYS A 404 -19.44 -35.04 74.70
N HIS A 405 -19.73 -34.64 75.94
CA HIS A 405 -19.15 -35.24 77.15
C HIS A 405 -19.56 -36.72 77.23
N VAL A 406 -18.58 -37.61 77.37
CA VAL A 406 -18.80 -39.05 77.57
C VAL A 406 -18.81 -39.27 79.07
N GLU A 407 -19.98 -39.61 79.63
CA GLU A 407 -20.08 -40.01 81.03
C GLU A 407 -19.57 -41.46 81.20
N ALA A 408 -18.92 -41.72 82.33
CA ALA A 408 -18.34 -43.03 82.62
C ALA A 408 -19.46 -44.06 82.89
N GLU A 409 -19.70 -44.96 81.94
CA GLU A 409 -20.61 -46.09 82.13
C GLU A 409 -19.90 -47.25 82.86
N SER A 410 -20.55 -47.81 83.88
CA SER A 410 -20.10 -49.02 84.60
C SER A 410 -20.53 -50.27 83.86
N TYR A 411 -19.58 -51.05 83.34
CA TYR A 411 -19.86 -52.28 82.58
C TYR A 411 -19.91 -53.50 83.51
N GLU A 412 -21.10 -53.94 83.90
CA GLU A 412 -21.29 -55.03 84.88
C GLU A 412 -21.11 -56.46 84.32
N LYS A 413 -20.77 -56.63 83.03
CA LYS A 413 -20.52 -57.97 82.46
C LYS A 413 -19.58 -57.98 81.26
N VAL A 414 -18.29 -57.86 81.51
CA VAL A 414 -17.25 -58.08 80.48
C VAL A 414 -16.91 -59.57 80.45
N ARG A 415 -17.29 -60.27 79.36
CA ARG A 415 -17.04 -61.70 79.19
C ARG A 415 -15.58 -61.92 78.77
N TRP A 416 -14.75 -62.36 79.69
CA TRP A 416 -13.44 -62.95 79.41
C TRP A 416 -13.59 -64.17 78.50
N LYS A 417 -13.05 -64.12 77.29
CA LYS A 417 -12.88 -65.31 76.45
C LYS A 417 -11.65 -66.05 76.98
N LYS A 418 -11.87 -67.06 77.84
CA LYS A 418 -10.84 -67.99 78.32
C LYS A 418 -10.16 -68.67 77.12
N LEU A 419 -8.84 -68.53 77.04
CA LEU A 419 -7.98 -69.63 76.61
C LEU A 419 -8.10 -70.74 77.67
N GLY A 420 -8.45 -71.95 77.24
CA GLY A 420 -8.35 -73.16 78.06
C GLY A 420 -7.49 -74.19 77.31
N PRO A 421 -6.53 -74.86 77.96
CA PRO A 421 -5.80 -75.97 77.38
C PRO A 421 -6.56 -77.28 77.62
N SER A 422 -6.47 -78.23 76.69
CA SER A 422 -6.78 -79.64 76.93
C SER A 422 -5.82 -80.50 76.13
N GLY A 423 -4.95 -81.22 76.82
CA GLY A 423 -4.05 -82.19 76.22
C GLY A 423 -4.64 -83.61 76.21
N ARG A 424 -4.43 -84.30 75.08
CA ARG A 424 -3.97 -85.70 74.92
C ARG A 424 -4.84 -86.85 75.47
N SER A 425 -5.30 -87.73 74.58
CA SER A 425 -4.89 -89.16 74.58
C SER A 425 -5.32 -89.88 73.29
N SER A 426 -4.41 -90.72 72.81
CA SER A 426 -4.49 -91.77 71.80
C SER A 426 -5.47 -92.92 72.17
N GLU A 427 -6.10 -93.59 71.18
CA GLU A 427 -6.13 -95.08 71.06
C GLU A 427 -6.76 -95.61 69.73
N VAL A 428 -5.94 -96.33 68.96
CA VAL A 428 -6.05 -97.61 68.20
C VAL A 428 -7.41 -98.27 67.84
N ARG A 429 -7.57 -98.57 66.53
CA ARG A 429 -8.01 -99.82 65.82
C ARG A 429 -8.57 -99.43 64.44
N ASP A 430 -8.35 -100.08 63.31
CA ASP A 430 -7.69 -101.32 62.85
C ASP A 430 -7.14 -101.05 61.43
#